data_AF-A0A0F9W2Q7-F1
#
_entry.id   AF-A0A0F9W2Q7-F1
#
_cell.length_a   1.000
_cell.length_b   1.000
_cell.length_c   1.000
_cell.angle_alpha   90.00
_cell.angle_beta   90.00
_cell.angle_gamma   90.00
#
_symmetry.space_group_name_H-M   'P 1'
#
loop_
_entity.id
_entity.type
_entity.pdbx_description
1 polymer ?
#
loop_
_entity_poly.entity_id
_entity_poly.type
_entity_poly.pdbx_seq_one_letter_code
_entity_poly.pdbx_strand_id
1 'polypeptide(L)'
;MLRVHTRDGRTASIDLSDSEQAKWLASRLGDPRFQAQITAMTISHQGVSYAVARPDGLGPVTFLAELMTPAPDRKIKGGERMICLAGDVRASVFVHQQERAARVSLFRIGKQRYNPLAA
;
A
#
# COMPACT_ATOMS: atom_id res chain seq x y z
N MET A 1 3.60 6.25 -8.84
CA MET A 1 3.22 7.39 -7.99
C MET A 1 2.11 6.95 -7.06
N LEU A 2 2.39 6.97 -5.76
CA LEU A 2 1.45 6.61 -4.71
C LEU A 2 0.68 7.85 -4.23
N ARG A 3 -0.59 7.68 -3.90
CA ARG A 3 -1.41 8.68 -3.21
C ARG A 3 -2.00 8.09 -1.94
N VAL A 4 -1.96 8.85 -0.86
CA VAL A 4 -2.57 8.52 0.43
C VAL A 4 -3.68 9.51 0.70
N HIS A 5 -4.90 9.02 0.84
CA HIS A 5 -6.09 9.83 1.11
C HIS A 5 -6.44 9.77 2.59
N THR A 6 -6.72 10.92 3.21
CA THR A 6 -7.00 11.02 4.65
C THR A 6 -8.41 11.53 4.93
N ARG A 7 -8.94 11.24 6.13
CA ARG A 7 -10.30 11.63 6.56
C ARG A 7 -10.54 13.13 6.58
N ASP A 8 -9.50 13.94 6.73
CA ASP A 8 -9.57 15.40 6.65
C ASP A 8 -9.70 15.93 5.20
N GLY A 9 -9.87 15.04 4.22
CA GLY A 9 -10.02 15.38 2.81
C GLY A 9 -8.71 15.66 2.09
N ARG A 10 -7.56 15.55 2.78
CA ARG A 10 -6.25 15.76 2.16
C ARG A 10 -5.77 14.53 1.41
N THR A 11 -4.91 14.76 0.42
CA THR A 11 -4.22 13.72 -0.33
C THR A 11 -2.74 14.04 -0.41
N ALA A 12 -1.91 13.15 0.11
CA ALA A 12 -0.45 13.23 -0.08
C ALA A 12 -0.07 12.42 -1.32
N SER A 13 0.77 12.99 -2.19
CA SER A 13 1.39 12.26 -3.30
C SER A 13 2.83 11.92 -2.92
N ILE A 14 3.20 10.65 -3.06
CA ILE A 14 4.48 10.09 -2.64
C ILE A 14 5.12 9.39 -3.83
N ASP A 15 6.34 9.76 -4.15
CA ASP A 15 7.20 8.99 -5.04
C ASP A 15 7.94 7.94 -4.21
N LEU A 16 7.62 6.65 -4.42
CA LEU A 16 8.26 5.55 -3.70
C LEU A 16 9.69 5.27 -4.19
N SER A 17 10.09 5.84 -5.34
CA SER A 17 11.46 5.77 -5.83
C SER A 17 12.39 6.80 -5.19
N ASP A 18 11.81 7.86 -4.59
CA ASP A 18 12.52 8.81 -3.76
C ASP A 18 12.69 8.22 -2.35
N SER A 19 13.94 7.97 -1.96
CA SER A 19 14.25 7.33 -0.67
C SER A 19 13.82 8.16 0.54
N GLU A 20 13.86 9.48 0.45
CA GLU A 20 13.48 10.34 1.57
C GLU A 20 11.96 10.36 1.75
N GLN A 21 11.21 10.44 0.65
CA GLN A 21 9.76 10.32 0.68
C GLN A 21 9.30 8.93 1.13
N ALA A 22 9.98 7.86 0.68
CA ALA A 22 9.69 6.49 1.10
C ALA A 22 9.92 6.28 2.60
N LYS A 23 11.04 6.78 3.15
CA LYS A 23 11.32 6.73 4.60
C LYS A 23 10.31 7.54 5.40
N TRP A 24 9.97 8.75 4.94
CA TRP A 24 8.95 9.58 5.56
C TRP A 24 7.62 8.82 5.62
N LEU A 25 7.20 8.23 4.50
CA LEU A 25 5.97 7.46 4.45
C LEU A 25 6.01 6.26 5.40
N ALA A 26 7.11 5.50 5.41
CA ALA A 26 7.27 4.35 6.30
C ALA A 26 7.14 4.75 7.78
N SER A 27 7.75 5.86 8.18
CA SER A 27 7.60 6.44 9.53
C SER A 27 6.15 6.80 9.84
N ARG A 28 5.45 7.46 8.90
CA ARG A 28 4.04 7.82 9.08
C ARG A 28 3.13 6.59 9.14
N LEU A 29 3.35 5.59 8.29
CA LEU A 29 2.58 4.34 8.29
C LEU A 29 2.83 3.51 9.56
N GLY A 30 3.95 3.71 10.26
CA GLY A 30 4.16 3.12 11.58
C GLY A 30 3.28 3.73 12.69
N ASP A 31 2.85 4.99 12.54
CA ASP A 31 1.99 5.67 13.52
C ASP A 31 0.53 5.17 13.44
N PRO A 32 -0.01 4.52 14.50
CA PRO A 32 -1.40 4.06 14.52
C PRO A 32 -2.43 5.17 14.33
N ARG A 33 -2.13 6.40 14.79
CA ARG A 33 -3.02 7.55 14.63
C ARG A 33 -3.11 7.96 13.17
N PHE A 34 -1.98 8.00 12.47
CA PHE A 34 -1.97 8.26 11.04
C PHE A 34 -2.66 7.15 10.26
N GLN A 35 -2.38 5.87 10.57
CA GLN A 35 -3.09 4.74 9.98
C GLN A 35 -4.61 4.91 10.09
N ALA A 36 -5.13 5.26 11.27
CA ALA A 36 -6.57 5.48 11.46
C ALA A 36 -7.17 6.61 10.61
N GLN A 37 -6.35 7.56 10.14
CA GLN A 37 -6.79 8.65 9.25
C GLN A 37 -6.86 8.24 7.78
N ILE A 38 -6.15 7.19 7.36
CA ILE A 38 -6.10 6.79 5.93
C ILE A 38 -7.46 6.23 5.51
N THR A 39 -8.10 6.84 4.51
CA THR A 39 -9.37 6.35 3.93
C THR A 39 -9.16 5.50 2.68
N ALA A 40 -8.08 5.74 1.94
CA ALA A 40 -7.69 4.94 0.78
C ALA A 40 -6.22 5.16 0.42
N MET A 41 -5.67 4.22 -0.32
CA MET A 41 -4.40 4.41 -1.04
C MET A 41 -4.59 4.12 -2.52
N THR A 42 -3.91 4.88 -3.36
CA THR A 42 -4.00 4.77 -4.81
C THR A 42 -2.62 4.70 -5.43
N ILE A 43 -2.40 3.78 -6.37
CA ILE A 43 -1.23 3.76 -7.24
C ILE A 43 -1.68 4.17 -8.65
N SER A 44 -1.05 5.20 -9.19
CA SER A 44 -1.26 5.63 -10.58
C SER A 44 -0.05 5.30 -11.45
N HIS A 45 -0.28 4.61 -12.56
CA HIS A 45 0.73 4.25 -13.55
C HIS A 45 0.14 4.27 -14.96
N GLN A 46 0.81 4.93 -15.91
CA GLN A 46 0.41 5.01 -17.32
C GLN A 46 -1.07 5.39 -17.56
N GLY A 47 -1.59 6.35 -16.80
CA GLY A 47 -2.97 6.82 -16.92
C GLY A 47 -4.03 5.93 -16.26
N VAL A 48 -3.64 4.77 -15.71
CA VAL A 48 -4.53 3.90 -14.93
C VAL A 48 -4.29 4.15 -13.44
N SER A 49 -5.38 4.21 -12.67
CA SER A 49 -5.34 4.36 -11.22
C SER A 49 -5.98 3.16 -10.56
N TYR A 50 -5.24 2.52 -9.64
CA TYR A 50 -5.72 1.43 -8.82
C TYR A 50 -5.87 1.95 -7.40
N ALA A 51 -7.02 1.76 -6.77
CA ALA A 51 -7.30 2.22 -5.42
C ALA A 51 -7.67 1.05 -4.51
N VAL A 52 -7.20 1.11 -3.26
CA VAL A 52 -7.63 0.25 -2.17
C VAL A 52 -8.22 1.14 -1.08
N ALA A 53 -9.54 1.10 -0.95
CA ALA A 53 -10.27 1.82 0.09
C ALA A 53 -10.16 1.09 1.43
N ARG A 54 -10.23 1.85 2.53
CA ARG A 54 -10.37 1.29 3.88
C ARG A 54 -11.71 0.58 3.95
N PRO A 55 -11.75 -0.73 4.24
CA PRO A 55 -13.01 -1.43 4.41
C PRO A 55 -13.64 -1.07 5.77
N ASP A 56 -14.96 -0.97 5.78
CA ASP A 56 -15.74 -0.80 7.00
C ASP A 56 -16.08 -2.16 7.62
N GLY A 57 -16.08 -2.24 8.96
CA GLY A 57 -16.54 -3.42 9.69
C GLY A 57 -15.62 -4.65 9.67
N LEU A 58 -14.47 -4.62 9.00
CA LEU A 58 -13.52 -5.76 8.90
C LEU A 58 -12.45 -5.79 10.03
N GLY A 59 -12.63 -5.02 11.10
CA GLY A 59 -11.70 -5.00 12.24
C GLY A 59 -10.55 -4.00 12.07
N PRO A 60 -9.39 -4.24 12.73
CA PRO A 60 -8.22 -3.38 12.58
C PRO A 60 -7.75 -3.36 11.12
N VAL A 61 -7.48 -2.17 10.59
CA VAL A 61 -7.00 -1.99 9.23
C VAL A 61 -5.65 -1.27 9.21
N THR A 62 -4.69 -1.89 8.54
CA THR A 62 -3.33 -1.37 8.32
C THR A 62 -3.05 -1.29 6.83
N PHE A 63 -2.55 -0.14 6.40
CA PHE A 63 -2.05 0.06 5.06
C PHE A 63 -0.52 0.02 5.01
N LEU A 64 0.02 -0.60 3.96
CA LEU A 64 1.44 -0.64 3.64
C LEU A 64 1.64 -0.27 2.17
N ALA A 65 2.78 0.33 1.85
CA ALA A 65 3.24 0.45 0.48
C ALA A 65 4.75 0.31 0.40
N GLU A 66 5.23 -0.21 -0.71
CA GLU A 66 6.65 -0.42 -0.94
C GLU A 66 6.98 -0.34 -2.44
N LEU A 67 8.23 0.03 -2.72
CA LEU A 67 8.84 -0.16 -4.02
C LEU A 67 9.38 -1.59 -4.09
N MET A 68 8.88 -2.37 -5.04
CA MET A 68 9.40 -3.68 -5.35
C MET A 68 10.60 -3.53 -6.28
N THR A 69 11.77 -3.97 -5.84
CA THR A 69 12.95 -4.05 -6.69
C THR A 69 12.82 -5.21 -7.68
N PRO A 70 13.34 -5.08 -8.91
CA PRO A 70 13.43 -6.20 -9.84
C PRO A 70 14.22 -7.37 -9.22
N ALA A 71 13.64 -8.55 -9.26
CA ALA A 71 14.23 -9.79 -8.77
C ALA A 71 14.11 -10.85 -9.88
N PRO A 72 15.18 -11.05 -10.69
CA PRO A 72 15.15 -11.95 -11.85
C PRO A 72 14.82 -13.40 -11.49
N ASP A 73 15.32 -13.86 -10.33
CA ASP A 73 15.07 -15.19 -9.75
C ASP A 73 13.58 -15.44 -9.43
N ARG A 74 12.85 -14.38 -9.07
CA ARG A 74 11.41 -14.43 -8.71
C ARG A 74 10.49 -13.99 -9.85
N LYS A 75 11.05 -13.70 -11.03
CA LYS A 75 10.33 -13.11 -12.18
C LYS A 75 9.57 -11.83 -11.82
N ILE A 76 10.05 -11.07 -10.83
CA ILE A 76 9.49 -9.77 -10.46
C ILE A 76 10.24 -8.71 -11.26
N LYS A 77 9.54 -7.99 -12.14
CA LYS A 77 10.14 -6.93 -12.99
C LYS A 77 10.14 -5.53 -12.36
N GLY A 78 10.04 -5.49 -11.03
CA GLY A 78 9.90 -4.27 -10.26
C GLY A 78 8.55 -3.58 -10.42
N GLY A 79 8.28 -2.62 -9.53
CA GLY A 79 7.02 -1.90 -9.52
C GLY A 79 6.66 -1.35 -8.14
N GLU A 80 5.44 -0.87 -8.00
CA GLU A 80 4.91 -0.36 -6.73
C GLU A 80 3.86 -1.32 -6.20
N ARG A 81 3.92 -1.65 -4.91
CA ARG A 81 2.94 -2.49 -4.24
C ARG A 81 2.26 -1.73 -3.12
N MET A 82 0.94 -1.81 -3.07
CA MET A 82 0.13 -1.42 -1.92
C MET A 82 -0.55 -2.65 -1.31
N ILE A 83 -0.69 -2.63 0.02
CA ILE A 83 -1.30 -3.71 0.80
C ILE A 83 -2.25 -3.08 1.81
N CYS A 84 -3.46 -3.63 1.90
CA CYS A 84 -4.40 -3.37 2.99
C CYS A 84 -4.63 -4.68 3.74
N LEU A 85 -4.25 -4.69 5.01
CA LEU A 85 -4.56 -5.74 5.96
C LEU A 85 -5.79 -5.31 6.74
N ALA A 86 -6.84 -6.12 6.74
CA ALA A 86 -8.11 -5.82 7.41
C ALA A 86 -8.62 -7.09 8.11
N GLY A 87 -8.47 -7.15 9.43
CA GLY A 87 -8.89 -8.32 10.22
C GLY A 87 -8.13 -9.60 9.84
N ASP A 88 -8.79 -10.48 9.09
CA ASP A 88 -8.21 -11.72 8.55
C ASP A 88 -8.05 -11.73 7.03
N VAL A 89 -8.16 -10.57 6.39
CA VAL A 89 -8.06 -10.37 4.95
C VAL A 89 -6.83 -9.52 4.59
N ARG A 90 -6.18 -9.89 3.49
CA ARG A 90 -5.14 -9.10 2.83
C ARG A 90 -5.57 -8.81 1.40
N ALA A 91 -5.80 -7.54 1.10
CA ALA A 91 -5.88 -7.04 -0.26
C ALA A 91 -4.52 -6.48 -0.67
N SER A 92 -4.05 -6.80 -1.88
CA SER A 92 -2.83 -6.24 -2.43
C SER A 92 -3.03 -5.87 -3.88
N VAL A 93 -2.43 -4.75 -4.27
CA VAL A 93 -2.27 -4.38 -5.67
C VAL A 93 -0.79 -4.15 -5.93
N PHE A 94 -0.28 -4.82 -6.94
CA PHE A 94 1.07 -4.65 -7.44
C PHE A 94 1.00 -4.14 -8.88
N VAL A 95 1.57 -2.97 -9.13
CA VAL A 95 1.59 -2.34 -10.45
C VAL A 95 2.99 -2.46 -11.01
N HIS A 96 3.13 -3.15 -12.14
CA HIS A 96 4.43 -3.42 -12.75
C HIS A 96 4.97 -2.14 -13.38
N GLN A 97 6.27 -1.86 -13.22
CA GLN A 97 6.87 -0.65 -13.78
C GLN A 97 7.13 -0.76 -15.29
N GLN A 98 7.54 -1.96 -15.74
CA GLN A 98 7.97 -2.21 -17.12
C GLN A 98 6.88 -2.87 -17.99
N GLU A 99 5.75 -3.25 -17.39
CA GLU A 99 4.66 -3.96 -18.07
C GLU A 99 3.36 -3.20 -17.88
N ARG A 100 2.48 -3.23 -18.89
CA ARG A 100 1.12 -2.67 -18.80
C ARG A 100 0.21 -3.65 -18.05
N ALA A 101 0.64 -4.06 -16.87
CA ALA A 101 0.00 -5.09 -16.07
C ALA A 101 -0.03 -4.67 -14.60
N ALA A 102 -1.14 -5.01 -13.94
CA ALA A 102 -1.25 -4.96 -12.51
C ALA A 102 -1.78 -6.30 -12.00
N ARG A 103 -1.25 -6.74 -10.87
CA ARG A 103 -1.76 -7.89 -10.14
C ARG A 103 -2.56 -7.39 -8.96
N VAL A 104 -3.84 -7.72 -8.95
CA VAL A 104 -4.72 -7.56 -7.78
C VAL A 104 -4.85 -8.92 -7.11
N SER A 105 -4.77 -8.95 -5.79
CA SER A 105 -4.90 -10.20 -5.04
C SER A 105 -5.63 -9.98 -3.73
N LEU A 106 -6.52 -10.91 -3.40
CA LEU A 106 -7.29 -10.94 -2.16
C LEU A 106 -7.10 -12.30 -1.50
N PHE A 107 -6.60 -12.31 -0.27
CA PHE A 107 -6.32 -13.53 0.48
C PHE A 107 -6.92 -13.46 1.87
N ARG A 108 -7.43 -14.58 2.36
CA ARG A 108 -7.65 -14.78 3.80
C ARG A 108 -6.32 -15.22 4.42
N ILE A 109 -5.85 -14.49 5.43
CA ILE A 109 -4.54 -14.67 6.06
C ILE A 109 -4.62 -15.10 7.53
N GLY A 110 -5.83 -15.32 8.07
CA GLY A 110 -6.04 -15.55 9.50
C GLY A 110 -5.91 -14.26 10.32
N LYS A 111 -6.15 -14.31 11.63
CA LYS A 111 -6.12 -13.10 12.47
C LYS A 111 -4.74 -12.44 12.44
N GLN A 112 -4.69 -11.17 12.04
CA GLN A 112 -3.47 -10.37 12.09
C GLN A 112 -2.97 -10.24 13.54
N ARG A 113 -1.76 -10.74 13.83
CA ARG A 113 -1.11 -10.64 15.15
C ARG A 113 0.08 -9.68 15.18
N TYR A 114 0.54 -9.23 14.02
CA TYR A 114 1.77 -8.46 13.88
C TYR A 114 1.62 -7.40 12.77
N ASN A 115 2.13 -6.20 13.03
CA ASN A 115 2.33 -5.14 12.05
C ASN A 115 3.84 -4.88 11.94
N PRO A 116 4.47 -5.09 10.78
CA PRO A 116 5.92 -4.92 10.62
C PRO A 116 6.41 -3.48 10.82
N LEU A 117 5.51 -2.50 10.83
CA LEU A 117 5.84 -1.09 11.05
C LEU A 117 5.50 -0.60 12.47
N ALA A 118 4.89 -1.44 13.32
CA ALA A 118 4.64 -1.10 14.70
C ALA A 118 5.92 -1.37 15.51
N ALA A 119 6.70 -0.31 15.75
CA ALA A 119 7.78 -0.29 16.74
C ALA A 119 7.25 0.17 18.09
#